data_AF-A0A665TZA6-F1
#
_entry.id   AF-A0A665TZA6-F1
#
_cell.length_a   1.000
_cell.length_b   1.000
_cell.length_c   1.000
_cell.angle_alpha   90.00
_cell.angle_beta   90.00
_cell.angle_gamma   90.00
#
_symmetry.space_group_name_H-M   'P 1'
#
loop_
_entity.id
_entity.type
_entity.pdbx_description
1 polymer ?
#
loop_
_entity_poly.entity_id
_entity_poly.type
_entity_poly.pdbx_seq_one_letter_code
_entity_poly.pdbx_strand_id
1 'polypeptide(L)' 'MALLMEHQFRQLPADRQVETRPFLEAVSYLPPFFDCLGSTIFAPIKADISGNITGVTVGCSSLLQ' A
#
# COMPACT_ATOMS: atom_id res chain seq x y z
N MET A 1 0.51 15.16 -6.08
CA MET A 1 -0.76 14.44 -6.35
C MET A 1 -0.70 13.57 -7.62
N ALA A 2 0.21 13.82 -8.58
CA ALA A 2 0.43 12.95 -9.75
C ALA A 2 0.75 11.48 -9.36
N LEU A 3 1.51 11.25 -8.29
CA LEU A 3 1.87 9.92 -7.78
C LEU A 3 0.69 8.96 -7.56
N LEU A 4 -0.48 9.46 -7.15
CA LEU A 4 -1.66 8.62 -6.91
C LEU A 4 -2.43 8.29 -8.20
N MET A 5 -2.29 9.13 -9.24
CA MET A 5 -2.91 8.90 -10.54
C MET A 5 -2.11 7.91 -11.39
N GLU A 6 -0.81 7.79 -11.13
CA GLU A 6 0.08 6.84 -11.81
C GLU A 6 -0.06 5.40 -11.26
N HIS A 7 -0.46 5.24 -10.00
CA HIS A 7 -0.54 3.95 -9.30
C HIS A 7 -1.96 3.64 -8.82
N GLN A 8 -2.92 3.67 -9.74
CA GLN A 8 -4.32 3.34 -9.42
C GLN A 8 -4.50 1.86 -9.07
N PHE A 9 -5.43 1.59 -8.16
CA PHE A 9 -5.88 0.22 -7.91
C PHE A 9 -6.51 -0.37 -9.17
N ARG A 10 -6.29 -1.67 -9.39
CA ARG A 10 -7.03 -2.41 -10.43
C ARG A 10 -8.52 -2.35 -10.14
N GLN A 11 -9.32 -2.30 -11.21
CA GLN A 11 -10.77 -2.44 -11.07
C GLN A 11 -11.10 -3.81 -10.47
N LEU A 12 -12.12 -3.82 -9.63
CA LEU A 12 -12.54 -5.03 -8.96
C LEU A 12 -13.21 -5.99 -9.98
N PRO A 13 -12.75 -7.25 -10.10
CA PRO A 13 -13.40 -8.25 -10.93
C PRO A 13 -14.78 -8.65 -10.37
N ALA A 14 -15.58 -9.34 -11.18
CA ALA A 14 -16.95 -9.71 -10.84
C ALA A 14 -17.05 -10.66 -9.63
N ASP A 15 -16.02 -11.49 -9.42
CA ASP A 15 -15.89 -12.40 -8.27
C ASP A 15 -15.40 -11.70 -6.99
N ARG A 16 -15.11 -10.39 -7.08
CA ARG A 16 -14.67 -9.51 -5.99
C ARG A 16 -13.35 -9.91 -5.36
N GLN A 17 -12.55 -10.72 -6.04
CA GLN A 17 -11.22 -11.08 -5.57
C GLN A 17 -10.25 -9.91 -5.79
N VAL A 18 -9.28 -9.79 -4.89
CA VAL A 18 -8.20 -8.80 -5.00
C VAL A 18 -6.89 -9.54 -5.04
N GLU A 19 -6.15 -9.38 -6.14
CA GLU A 19 -4.82 -9.96 -6.26
C GLU A 19 -3.87 -9.27 -5.28
N THR A 20 -3.32 -10.04 -4.33
CA THR A 20 -2.47 -9.52 -3.26
C THR A 20 -1.27 -8.73 -3.77
N ARG A 21 -0.56 -9.23 -4.80
CA ARG A 21 0.66 -8.58 -5.31
C ARG A 21 0.37 -7.20 -5.97
N PRO A 22 -0.52 -7.09 -6.98
CA PRO A 22 -0.90 -5.79 -7.54
C PRO A 22 -1.47 -4.81 -6.51
N PHE A 23 -2.21 -5.30 -5.52
CA PHE A 23 -2.75 -4.45 -4.46
C PHE A 23 -1.63 -3.89 -3.57
N LEU A 24 -0.71 -4.74 -3.11
CA LEU A 24 0.43 -4.35 -2.29
C LEU A 24 1.38 -3.41 -3.04
N GLU A 25 1.56 -3.60 -4.34
CA GLU A 25 2.32 -2.69 -5.20
C GLU A 25 1.66 -1.30 -5.23
N ALA A 26 0.37 -1.21 -5.58
CA ALA A 26 -0.33 0.07 -5.65
C ALA A 26 -0.37 0.81 -4.29
N VAL A 27 -0.67 0.10 -3.20
CA VAL A 27 -0.75 0.71 -1.85
C VAL A 27 0.63 1.15 -1.33
N SER A 28 1.73 0.60 -1.82
CA SER A 28 3.09 0.99 -1.42
C SER A 28 3.44 2.44 -1.79
N TYR A 29 2.70 3.05 -2.71
CA TYR A 29 2.85 4.45 -3.11
C TYR A 29 2.05 5.44 -2.25
N LEU A 30 1.19 4.96 -1.33
CA LEU A 30 0.41 5.81 -0.43
C LEU A 30 1.21 6.41 0.74
N PRO A 31 2.09 5.68 1.46
CA PRO A 31 2.79 6.23 2.62
C PRO A 31 3.55 7.55 2.37
N PRO A 32 4.23 7.77 1.23
CA PRO A 32 4.87 9.06 0.93
C PRO A 32 3.90 10.25 0.82
N PHE A 33 2.61 10.02 0.54
CA PHE A 33 1.60 11.09 0.48
C PHE A 33 1.47 11.85 1.81
N PHE A 34 1.66 11.15 2.94
CA PHE A 34 1.55 11.76 4.26
C PHE A 34 2.65 12.79 4.55
N ASP A 35 3.79 12.71 3.86
CA ASP A 35 4.82 13.73 3.97
C ASP A 35 4.34 15.08 3.40
N CYS A 36 3.42 15.07 2.43
CA CYS A 36 2.81 16.28 1.87
C CYS A 36 1.79 16.95 2.81
N LEU A 37 1.26 16.22 3.80
CA LEU A 37 0.29 16.74 4.77
C LEU A 37 0.97 17.32 6.02
N GLY A 38 2.20 16.90 6.29
CA GLY A 38 3.00 17.36 7.43
C GLY A 38 3.85 16.22 7.98
N SER A 39 5.09 16.12 7.51
CA SER A 39 6.00 14.98 7.78
C SER A 39 6.13 14.63 9.27
N THR A 40 6.14 15.60 10.18
CA THR A 40 6.26 15.34 11.62
C THR A 40 4.97 14.84 12.26
N ILE A 41 3.84 15.50 11.96
CA ILE A 41 2.54 15.19 12.60
C ILE A 41 1.97 13.87 12.05
N PHE A 42 2.21 13.59 10.77
CA PHE A 42 1.71 12.39 10.10
C PHE A 42 2.72 11.24 10.05
N ALA A 43 3.93 11.40 10.59
CA ALA A 43 4.92 10.31 10.67
C ALA A 43 4.39 9.01 11.31
N PRO A 44 3.64 9.04 12.43
CA PRO A 44 3.11 7.82 13.03
C PRO A 44 2.15 7.07 12.09
N ILE A 45 1.32 7.80 11.33
CA ILE A 45 0.36 7.21 10.38
C ILE A 45 1.10 6.58 9.20
N LYS A 46 2.08 7.29 8.65
CA LYS A 46 2.96 6.78 7.59
C LYS A 46 3.67 5.49 8.04
N ALA A 47 4.22 5.48 9.26
CA ALA A 47 4.94 4.34 9.80
C ALA A 47 4.04 3.11 9.99
N ASP A 48 2.84 3.29 10.56
CA ASP A 48 1.88 2.21 10.77
C ASP A 48 1.44 1.55 9.45
N ILE A 49 1.04 2.35 8.46
CA ILE A 49 0.63 1.85 7.14
C ILE A 49 1.80 1.12 6.46
N SER A 50 3.00 1.69 6.49
CA SER A 50 4.21 1.05 5.92
C SER A 50 4.52 -0.28 6.59
N GLY A 51 4.34 -0.35 7.91
CA GLY A 51 4.50 -1.58 8.70
C GLY A 51 3.51 -2.66 8.27
N ASN A 52 2.23 -2.29 8.10
CA ASN A 52 1.19 -3.23 7.65
C ASN A 52 1.48 -3.78 6.24
N ILE A 53 1.87 -2.93 5.29
CA ILE A 53 2.23 -3.35 3.93
C ILE A 53 3.41 -4.34 3.97
N THR A 54 4.43 -4.02 4.75
CA THR A 54 5.61 -4.90 4.95
C THR A 54 5.21 -6.22 5.59
N GLY A 55 4.40 -6.19 6.65
CA GLY A 55 3.94 -7.39 7.35
C GLY A 55 3.18 -8.35 6.45
N VAL A 56 2.26 -7.86 5.62
CA VAL A 56 1.51 -8.70 4.66
C VAL A 56 2.44 -9.22 3.56
N THR A 57 3.37 -8.40 3.07
CA THR A 57 4.34 -8.81 2.03
C THR A 57 5.23 -9.96 2.52
N VAL A 58 5.75 -9.83 3.75
CA VAL A 58 6.59 -10.86 4.38
C VAL A 58 5.76 -12.11 4.67
N GLY A 59 4.59 -11.97 5.29
CA GLY A 59 3.73 -13.10 5.60
C GLY A 59 3.28 -13.90 4.36
N CYS A 60 3.02 -13.21 3.24
CA CYS A 60 2.70 -13.87 1.97
C CYS A 60 3.92 -14.58 1.36
N SER A 61 5.13 -14.06 1.55
CA SER A 61 6.37 -14.71 1.12
C SER A 61 6.66 -15.98 1.94
N SER A 62 6.38 -15.95 3.25
CA SER A 62 6.53 -17.10 4.16
C SER A 62 5.54 -18.24 3.90
N LEU A 63 4.38 -17.95 3.30
CA LEU A 63 3.35 -18.95 2.95
C LEU A 63 3.60 -19.63 1.59
N LEU A 64 4.54 -19.12 0.79
CA LEU A 64 4.91 -19.68 -0.52
C LEU A 64 6.19 -20.56 -0.47
N GLN A 65 6.79 -20.75 0.71
CA GLN A 65 7.84 -21.75 0.95
C GLN A 65 7.26 -23.01 1.60
#